data_AF-A0A118DT68-F1
#
_entry.id   AF-A0A118DT68-F1
#
_cell.length_a   1.000
_cell.length_b   1.000
_cell.length_c   1.000
_cell.angle_alpha   90.00
_cell.angle_beta   90.00
_cell.angle_gamma   90.00
#
_symmetry.space_group_name_H-M   'P 1'
#
loop_
_entity.id
_entity.type
_entity.pdbx_description
1 polymer ?
#
loop_
_entity_poly.entity_id
_entity_poly.type
_entity_poly.pdbx_seq_one_letter_code
_entity_poly.pdbx_strand_id
1 'polypeptide(L)'
;MPGCPETYEVSQQVGGFQDRHQKLYNIRQGDIIAIPAGAAHWIYNDGQQELRFYLAGNPQKEHQQQQSPWGSKGQSQEEGSGNIFQGFEVEILAKAFNVDRETAQMLQCQLDQRGHIVMVERGLQVIRPPMSIQEQQRGRNGIDETICSLKIRENIDDASRADFYNPQAGSCTHLNSLKFPILKFLQLGAQRGVLH
;
A
#
# COMPACT_ATOMS: atom_id res chain seq x y z
N MET A 1 -0.04 0.89 8.67
CA MET A 1 0.06 2.21 9.33
C MET A 1 1.07 2.14 10.47
N PRO A 2 1.99 3.10 10.62
CA PRO A 2 2.94 3.13 11.72
C PRO A 2 2.23 3.09 13.08
N GLY A 3 2.77 2.34 14.05
CA GLY A 3 2.19 2.21 15.39
C GLY A 3 1.00 1.26 15.51
N CYS A 4 0.53 0.66 14.42
CA CYS A 4 -0.50 -0.38 14.45
C CYS A 4 0.10 -1.77 14.65
N PRO A 5 -0.55 -2.64 15.45
CA PRO A 5 -0.04 -3.97 15.73
C PRO A 5 -0.03 -4.87 14.48
N GLU A 6 0.84 -5.87 14.49
CA GLU A 6 0.79 -6.99 13.55
C GLU A 6 -0.46 -7.83 13.84
N THR A 7 -1.44 -7.79 12.94
CA THR A 7 -2.72 -8.48 13.12
C THR A 7 -2.77 -9.86 12.49
N TYR A 8 -1.83 -10.18 11.58
CA TYR A 8 -1.71 -11.50 10.96
C TYR A 8 -0.52 -12.21 11.60
N GLU A 9 -0.78 -13.32 12.28
CA GLU A 9 0.19 -14.13 13.01
C GLU A 9 -0.20 -15.60 12.89
N VAL A 10 0.79 -16.46 12.63
CA VAL A 10 0.64 -17.92 12.71
C VAL A 10 1.83 -18.46 13.48
N SER A 11 1.54 -19.16 14.58
CA SER A 11 2.49 -20.02 15.29
C SER A 11 2.09 -21.47 15.05
N GLN A 12 2.60 -22.10 13.99
CA GLN A 12 2.43 -23.56 13.83
C GLN A 12 3.60 -24.30 14.49
N GLN A 13 3.26 -25.27 15.34
CA GLN A 13 4.19 -26.14 16.03
C GLN A 13 4.85 -27.12 15.04
N VAL A 14 6.18 -27.16 15.09
CA VAL A 14 7.13 -28.09 14.44
C VAL A 14 7.38 -27.83 12.94
N GLY A 15 8.49 -27.14 12.64
CA GLY A 15 9.10 -27.05 11.30
C GLY A 15 8.50 -26.03 10.33
N GLY A 16 7.55 -25.20 10.77
CA GLY A 16 6.82 -24.24 9.94
C GLY A 16 7.38 -22.81 9.99
N PHE A 17 7.05 -22.04 8.95
CA PHE A 17 7.31 -20.60 8.82
C PHE A 17 6.59 -19.83 9.94
N GLN A 18 7.35 -19.13 10.78
CA GLN A 18 6.85 -18.23 11.83
C GLN A 18 7.01 -16.79 11.36
N ASP A 19 5.91 -16.05 11.28
CA ASP A 19 5.91 -14.67 10.82
C ASP A 19 4.74 -13.89 11.45
N ARG A 20 4.88 -12.57 11.53
CA ARG A 20 3.89 -11.62 12.04
C ARG A 20 3.97 -10.36 11.21
N HIS A 21 2.86 -9.96 10.62
CA HIS A 21 2.81 -8.72 9.84
C HIS A 21 1.43 -8.04 9.90
N GLN A 22 1.38 -6.82 9.37
CA GLN A 22 0.12 -6.09 9.22
C GLN A 22 -0.78 -6.75 8.17
N LYS A 23 -2.06 -6.40 8.23
CA LYS A 23 -3.09 -6.89 7.31
C LYS A 23 -2.72 -6.68 5.84
N LEU A 24 -2.86 -7.75 5.04
CA LEU A 24 -2.72 -7.71 3.60
C LEU A 24 -4.06 -7.50 2.92
N TYR A 25 -4.05 -6.83 1.76
CA TYR A 25 -5.23 -6.56 0.96
C TYR A 25 -5.09 -7.19 -0.41
N ASN A 26 -6.07 -8.01 -0.79
CA ASN A 26 -6.19 -8.48 -2.17
C ASN A 26 -6.75 -7.36 -3.04
N ILE A 27 -6.04 -7.06 -4.11
CA ILE A 27 -6.37 -6.01 -5.06
C ILE A 27 -6.81 -6.61 -6.39
N ARG A 28 -7.73 -5.94 -7.05
CA ARG A 28 -8.24 -6.32 -8.37
C ARG A 28 -8.55 -5.08 -9.21
N GLN A 29 -8.79 -5.31 -10.49
CA GLN A 29 -9.22 -4.24 -11.39
C GLN A 29 -10.43 -3.47 -10.81
N GLY A 30 -10.34 -2.15 -10.92
CA GLY A 30 -11.36 -1.24 -10.40
C GLY A 30 -11.22 -0.83 -8.94
N ASP A 31 -10.24 -1.37 -8.22
CA ASP A 31 -9.93 -0.93 -6.86
C ASP A 31 -9.27 0.46 -6.89
N ILE A 32 -9.77 1.36 -6.05
CA ILE A 32 -9.08 2.57 -5.62
C ILE A 32 -8.44 2.28 -4.27
N ILE A 33 -7.13 2.53 -4.18
CA ILE A 33 -6.33 2.33 -2.97
C ILE A 33 -5.92 3.72 -2.47
N ALA A 34 -6.15 3.98 -1.19
CA ALA A 34 -5.83 5.25 -0.55
C ALA A 34 -4.60 5.09 0.34
N ILE A 35 -3.52 5.79 0.01
CA ILE A 35 -2.24 5.71 0.72
C ILE A 35 -1.89 7.09 1.29
N PRO A 36 -1.89 7.26 2.62
CA PRO A 36 -1.45 8.50 3.26
C PRO A 36 0.04 8.79 3.06
N ALA A 37 0.39 10.08 3.06
CA ALA A 37 1.78 10.51 3.03
C ALA A 37 2.58 9.88 4.19
N GLY A 38 3.79 9.40 3.88
CA GLY A 38 4.67 8.73 4.85
C GLY A 38 4.29 7.27 5.16
N ALA A 39 3.19 6.74 4.63
CA ALA A 39 2.84 5.33 4.81
C ALA A 39 3.65 4.43 3.85
N ALA A 40 4.45 3.53 4.41
CA ALA A 40 5.12 2.49 3.65
C ALA A 40 4.10 1.54 3.01
N HIS A 41 4.32 1.19 1.74
CA HIS A 41 3.47 0.29 0.97
C HIS A 41 4.33 -0.54 0.03
N TRP A 42 3.87 -1.76 -0.27
CA TRP A 42 4.47 -2.67 -1.24
C TRP A 42 3.36 -3.46 -1.92
N ILE A 43 3.62 -3.93 -3.13
CA ILE A 43 2.65 -4.65 -3.95
C ILE A 43 3.33 -5.89 -4.51
N TYR A 44 2.63 -7.01 -4.45
CA TYR A 44 3.06 -8.27 -5.04
C TYR A 44 2.01 -8.74 -6.04
N ASN A 45 2.44 -9.06 -7.26
CA ASN A 45 1.60 -9.65 -8.28
C ASN A 45 1.72 -11.17 -8.21
N ASP A 46 0.68 -11.84 -7.70
CA ASP A 46 0.56 -13.31 -7.70
C ASP A 46 -0.25 -13.84 -8.90
N GLY A 47 -0.67 -12.96 -9.81
CA GLY A 47 -1.37 -13.31 -11.05
C GLY A 47 -0.44 -13.50 -12.24
N GLN A 48 -1.00 -14.05 -13.33
CA GLN A 48 -0.29 -14.22 -14.60
C GLN A 48 -0.35 -12.98 -15.51
N GLN A 49 -1.19 -12.01 -15.18
CA GLN A 49 -1.39 -10.80 -15.97
C GLN A 49 -0.58 -9.64 -15.39
N GLU A 50 -0.14 -8.73 -16.26
CA GLU A 50 0.50 -7.49 -15.84
C GLU A 50 -0.46 -6.64 -15.00
N LEU A 51 0.03 -6.15 -13.87
CA LEU A 51 -0.71 -5.26 -13.00
C LEU A 51 -0.38 -3.80 -13.33
N ARG A 52 -1.41 -3.00 -13.64
CA ARG A 52 -1.26 -1.59 -14.03
C ARG A 52 -1.89 -0.67 -13.00
N PHE A 53 -1.16 0.38 -12.64
CA PHE A 53 -1.61 1.41 -11.70
C PHE A 53 -1.59 2.79 -12.33
N TYR A 54 -2.56 3.62 -11.94
CA TYR A 54 -2.56 5.05 -12.20
C TYR A 54 -2.44 5.76 -10.86
N LEU A 55 -1.40 6.57 -10.70
CA LEU A 55 -1.15 7.31 -9.47
C LEU A 55 -1.68 8.73 -9.61
N ALA A 56 -2.49 9.15 -8.64
CA ALA A 56 -3.02 10.50 -8.52
C ALA A 56 -2.95 10.94 -7.05
N GLY A 57 -2.73 12.22 -6.80
CA GLY A 57 -2.57 12.74 -5.45
C GLY A 57 -2.62 14.27 -5.41
N ASN A 58 -2.44 14.82 -4.21
CA ASN A 58 -2.45 16.26 -3.99
C ASN A 58 -1.05 16.75 -3.53
N PRO A 59 -0.16 17.12 -4.46
CA PRO A 59 1.22 17.48 -4.13
C PRO A 59 1.35 18.84 -3.41
N GLN A 60 0.31 19.69 -3.44
CA GLN A 60 0.36 21.03 -2.82
C GLN A 60 0.40 20.97 -1.28
N LYS A 61 -0.16 19.92 -0.67
CA LYS A 61 -0.13 19.74 0.79
C LYS A 61 1.20 19.21 1.32
N GLU A 62 1.94 18.47 0.51
CA GLU A 62 3.23 17.91 0.89
C GLU A 62 4.33 19.00 0.87
N HIS A 63 4.17 20.03 0.03
CA HIS A 63 5.13 21.13 -0.09
C HIS A 63 5.15 22.11 1.10
N GLN A 64 4.11 22.19 1.94
CA GLN A 64 4.08 23.14 3.06
C GLN A 64 4.77 22.63 4.34
N GLN A 65 5.12 21.33 4.41
CA GLN A 65 5.87 20.74 5.52
C GLN A 65 7.21 20.11 5.10
N GLN A 66 7.50 19.98 3.81
CA GLN A 66 8.80 19.52 3.32
C GLN A 66 9.81 20.68 3.18
N GLN A 67 10.17 21.29 4.31
CA GLN A 67 11.58 21.67 4.54
C GLN A 67 12.26 20.50 5.26
N SER A 68 12.21 19.33 4.64
CA SER A 68 13.10 18.21 4.95
C SER A 68 14.07 18.07 3.77
N PRO A 69 15.38 17.81 3.97
CA PRO A 69 16.39 17.82 2.91
C PRO A 69 16.24 16.75 1.80
N TRP A 70 15.16 15.96 1.80
CA TRP A 70 14.98 14.77 0.98
C TRP A 70 13.82 14.89 -0.02
N GLY A 71 13.66 16.07 -0.63
CA GLY A 71 12.66 16.31 -1.67
C GLY A 71 13.25 17.11 -2.82
N SER A 72 13.85 16.43 -3.81
CA SER A 72 14.27 17.07 -5.05
C SER A 72 13.20 16.95 -6.12
N LYS A 73 12.79 18.14 -6.59
CA LYS A 73 12.22 18.49 -7.90
C LYS A 73 12.21 17.38 -8.96
N GLY A 74 11.05 17.24 -9.59
CA GLY A 74 10.95 16.55 -10.88
C GLY A 74 11.84 17.16 -11.96
N GLN A 75 12.19 16.28 -12.91
CA GLN A 75 13.02 16.47 -14.11
C GLN A 75 14.53 16.36 -13.92
N SER A 76 15.04 15.15 -14.20
CA SER A 76 16.26 14.80 -14.95
C SER A 76 17.06 13.67 -14.29
N GLN A 77 17.19 12.56 -15.01
CA GLN A 77 18.20 11.50 -14.87
C GLN A 77 18.24 10.69 -13.56
N GLU A 78 18.29 9.36 -13.75
CA GLU A 78 18.50 8.29 -12.77
C GLU A 78 19.88 8.37 -12.09
N GLU A 79 20.20 9.47 -11.39
CA GLU A 79 21.50 9.64 -10.70
C GLU A 79 21.32 9.92 -9.20
N GLY A 80 20.30 9.32 -8.60
CA GLY A 80 20.06 9.34 -7.15
C GLY A 80 19.34 8.08 -6.64
N SER A 81 19.56 6.92 -7.27
CA SER A 81 18.81 5.68 -7.07
C SER A 81 19.21 4.89 -5.80
N GLY A 82 19.39 5.60 -4.68
CA GLY A 82 19.69 4.97 -3.40
C GLY A 82 18.43 4.65 -2.62
N ASN A 83 18.41 3.53 -1.89
CA ASN A 83 17.38 3.33 -0.87
C ASN A 83 17.67 4.22 0.36
N ILE A 84 16.67 4.42 1.24
CA ILE A 84 16.81 5.29 2.41
C ILE A 84 17.95 4.90 3.36
N PHE A 85 18.37 3.63 3.36
CA PHE A 85 19.43 3.12 4.23
C PHE A 85 20.83 3.53 3.74
N GLN A 86 20.99 3.91 2.47
CA GLN A 86 22.27 4.42 1.96
C GLN A 86 22.66 5.77 2.57
N GLY A 87 21.71 6.51 3.15
CA GLY A 87 21.98 7.76 3.87
C GLY A 87 22.61 7.58 5.25
N PHE A 88 22.80 6.35 5.72
CA PHE A 88 23.31 6.04 7.06
C PHE A 88 24.62 5.26 6.99
N GLU A 89 25.49 5.44 7.99
CA GLU A 89 26.68 4.60 8.14
C GLU A 89 26.29 3.16 8.49
N VAL A 90 27.00 2.19 7.90
CA VAL A 90 26.75 0.75 8.12
C VAL A 90 26.78 0.38 9.61
N GLU A 91 27.71 0.95 10.37
CA GLU A 91 27.84 0.69 11.81
C GLU A 91 26.64 1.21 12.62
N ILE A 92 26.00 2.29 12.17
CA ILE A 92 24.77 2.81 12.79
C ILE A 92 23.62 1.84 12.49
N LEU A 93 23.48 1.38 11.24
CA LEU A 93 22.46 0.40 10.85
C LEU A 93 22.62 -0.91 11.61
N ALA A 94 23.83 -1.46 11.66
CA ALA A 94 24.15 -2.70 12.37
C ALA A 94 23.74 -2.62 13.84
N LYS A 95 24.07 -1.51 14.51
CA LYS A 95 23.69 -1.26 15.91
C LYS A 95 22.19 -1.04 16.09
N ALA A 96 21.56 -0.24 15.24
CA ALA A 96 20.14 0.11 15.36
C ALA A 96 19.22 -1.09 15.12
N PHE A 97 19.54 -1.94 14.14
CA PHE A 97 18.79 -3.16 13.84
C PHE A 97 19.29 -4.39 14.59
N ASN A 98 20.40 -4.27 15.35
CA ASN A 98 21.04 -5.36 16.07
C ASN A 98 21.35 -6.56 15.14
N VAL A 99 22.02 -6.28 14.04
CA VAL A 99 22.45 -7.26 13.02
C VAL A 99 23.95 -7.16 12.78
N ASP A 100 24.53 -8.16 12.14
CA ASP A 100 25.93 -8.12 11.74
C ASP A 100 26.16 -7.10 10.60
N ARG A 101 27.42 -6.76 10.38
CA ARG A 101 27.82 -5.76 9.40
C ARG A 101 27.47 -6.16 7.96
N GLU A 102 27.54 -7.44 7.61
CA GLU A 102 27.20 -7.93 6.27
C GLU A 102 25.70 -7.76 6.02
N THR A 103 24.85 -8.14 6.98
CA THR A 103 23.41 -7.90 6.93
C THR A 103 23.07 -6.40 6.82
N ALA A 104 23.76 -5.54 7.58
CA ALA A 104 23.58 -4.09 7.47
C ALA A 104 23.99 -3.54 6.10
N GLN A 105 25.02 -4.10 5.46
CA GLN A 105 25.41 -3.76 4.09
C GLN A 105 24.37 -4.24 3.07
N MET A 106 23.78 -5.42 3.26
CA MET A 106 22.70 -5.93 2.41
C MET A 106 21.48 -5.00 2.43
N LEU A 107 21.14 -4.38 3.57
CA LEU A 107 20.06 -3.38 3.67
C LEU A 107 20.28 -2.16 2.77
N GLN A 108 21.54 -1.79 2.49
CA GLN A 108 21.86 -0.65 1.63
C GLN A 108 21.75 -0.95 0.13
N CYS A 109 21.66 -2.23 -0.27
CA CYS A 109 21.50 -2.66 -1.67
C CYS A 109 22.51 -2.04 -2.65
N GLN A 110 23.73 -1.70 -2.21
CA GLN A 110 24.68 -0.92 -3.04
C GLN A 110 25.15 -1.63 -4.31
N LEU A 111 25.12 -2.97 -4.31
CA LEU A 111 25.53 -3.81 -5.44
C LEU A 111 24.34 -4.43 -6.17
N ASP A 112 23.11 -4.03 -5.83
CA ASP A 112 21.89 -4.60 -6.39
C ASP A 112 21.42 -3.82 -7.62
N GLN A 113 21.36 -4.49 -8.77
CA GLN A 113 20.95 -3.92 -10.06
C GLN A 113 19.53 -4.33 -10.47
N ARG A 114 18.78 -5.00 -9.59
CA ARG A 114 17.41 -5.48 -9.91
C ARG A 114 16.39 -4.34 -10.01
N GLY A 115 16.71 -3.16 -9.49
CA GLY A 115 15.81 -2.01 -9.45
C GLY A 115 14.71 -2.16 -8.38
N HIS A 116 13.65 -1.36 -8.52
CA HIS A 116 12.56 -1.29 -7.51
C HIS A 116 11.48 -2.37 -7.66
N ILE A 117 11.45 -3.08 -8.79
CA ILE A 117 10.51 -4.17 -9.07
C ILE A 117 11.33 -5.44 -9.25
N VAL A 118 11.24 -6.35 -8.29
CA VAL A 118 12.05 -7.58 -8.27
C VAL A 118 11.19 -8.82 -8.52
N MET A 119 11.75 -9.81 -9.21
CA MET A 119 11.11 -11.09 -9.45
C MET A 119 11.26 -12.03 -8.24
N VAL A 120 10.18 -12.71 -7.84
CA VAL A 120 10.20 -13.70 -6.75
C VAL A 120 9.98 -15.10 -7.31
N GLU A 121 11.07 -15.79 -7.63
CA GLU A 121 11.06 -17.04 -8.41
C GLU A 121 10.20 -18.17 -7.80
N ARG A 122 10.18 -18.28 -6.47
CA ARG A 122 9.48 -19.37 -5.76
C ARG A 122 8.11 -18.96 -5.22
N GLY A 123 7.61 -17.81 -5.64
CA GLY A 123 6.41 -17.18 -5.08
C GLY A 123 6.68 -16.55 -3.70
N LEU A 124 5.97 -15.47 -3.40
CA LEU A 124 6.07 -14.80 -2.11
C LEU A 124 5.32 -15.59 -1.03
N GLN A 125 6.04 -16.05 -0.01
CA GLN A 125 5.46 -16.70 1.16
C GLN A 125 5.10 -15.65 2.21
N VAL A 126 3.81 -15.52 2.50
CA VAL A 126 3.26 -14.62 3.52
C VAL A 126 2.11 -15.32 4.24
N ILE A 127 1.87 -14.94 5.49
CA ILE A 127 0.74 -15.46 6.25
C ILE A 127 -0.54 -14.79 5.74
N ARG A 128 -1.48 -15.60 5.25
CA ARG A 128 -2.83 -15.17 4.86
C ARG A 128 -3.83 -15.99 5.68
N PRO A 129 -4.22 -15.55 6.89
CA PRO A 129 -5.19 -16.26 7.68
C PRO A 129 -6.52 -16.32 6.91
N PRO A 130 -7.27 -17.42 6.99
CA PRO A 130 -8.59 -17.50 6.38
C PRO A 130 -9.46 -16.37 6.96
N MET A 131 -10.10 -15.59 6.09
CA MET A 131 -10.97 -14.49 6.50
C MET A 131 -12.02 -15.02 7.48
N SER A 132 -12.01 -14.51 8.71
CA SER A 132 -13.06 -14.86 9.67
C SER A 132 -14.37 -14.17 9.26
N ILE A 133 -15.52 -14.82 9.47
CA ILE A 133 -16.86 -14.27 9.22
C ILE A 133 -17.04 -12.90 9.93
N GLN A 134 -16.32 -12.68 11.03
CA GLN A 134 -16.32 -11.44 11.81
C GLN A 134 -15.64 -10.26 11.11
N GLU A 135 -14.59 -10.48 10.30
CA GLU A 135 -13.97 -9.42 9.47
C GLU A 135 -14.88 -8.98 8.34
N GLN A 136 -15.72 -9.88 7.82
CA GLN A 136 -16.71 -9.58 6.78
C GLN A 136 -17.88 -8.73 7.33
N GLN A 137 -18.18 -8.85 8.62
CA GLN A 137 -19.22 -8.07 9.31
C GLN A 137 -18.72 -6.75 9.92
N ARG A 138 -17.44 -6.66 10.34
CA ARG A 138 -16.86 -5.41 10.87
C ARG A 138 -16.80 -4.28 9.85
N GLY A 139 -16.87 -4.58 8.56
CA GLY A 139 -16.95 -3.59 7.49
C GLY A 139 -18.35 -3.01 7.22
N ARG A 140 -19.39 -3.41 7.98
CA ARG A 140 -20.77 -3.03 7.65
C ARG A 140 -21.56 -2.22 8.67
N ASN A 141 -21.16 -2.07 9.94
CA ASN A 141 -21.93 -1.28 10.93
C ASN A 141 -21.14 -0.64 12.09
N GLY A 142 -19.81 -0.53 12.01
CA GLY A 142 -19.01 0.16 13.03
C GLY A 142 -18.75 1.61 12.62
N ILE A 143 -19.40 2.58 13.27
CA ILE A 143 -19.06 4.01 13.20
C ILE A 143 -17.69 4.35 13.84
N ASP A 144 -17.00 3.34 14.38
CA ASP A 144 -15.73 3.47 15.09
C ASP A 144 -14.57 2.93 14.22
N GLU A 145 -14.14 3.73 13.24
CA GLU A 145 -12.95 3.43 12.45
C GLU A 145 -11.69 3.92 13.18
N THR A 146 -10.99 3.01 13.86
CA THR A 146 -9.64 3.31 14.37
C THR A 146 -8.65 3.43 13.21
N ILE A 147 -7.57 4.23 13.37
CA ILE A 147 -6.52 4.41 12.35
C ILE A 147 -5.97 3.06 11.83
N CYS A 148 -5.93 2.03 12.68
CA CYS A 148 -5.41 0.70 12.35
C CYS A 148 -6.39 -0.20 11.60
N SER A 149 -7.69 0.09 11.67
CA SER A 149 -8.75 -0.66 10.99
C SER A 149 -9.42 0.13 9.88
N LEU A 150 -8.88 1.30 9.53
CA LEU A 150 -9.37 2.13 8.42
C LEU A 150 -9.40 1.31 7.14
N LYS A 151 -10.52 1.40 6.43
CA LYS A 151 -10.64 0.86 5.08
C LYS A 151 -9.74 1.67 4.15
N ILE A 152 -8.79 1.00 3.48
CA ILE A 152 -7.83 1.63 2.54
C ILE A 152 -8.03 1.24 1.07
N ARG A 153 -9.09 0.48 0.76
CA ARG A 153 -9.41 0.01 -0.59
C ARG A 153 -10.92 0.02 -0.83
N GLU A 154 -11.36 0.52 -1.98
CA GLU A 154 -12.75 0.43 -2.44
C GLU A 154 -12.83 0.15 -3.94
N ASN A 155 -13.69 -0.81 -4.33
CA ASN A 155 -13.90 -1.15 -5.74
C ASN A 155 -15.03 -0.29 -6.34
N ILE A 156 -14.76 0.35 -7.47
CA ILE A 156 -15.72 1.21 -8.19
C ILE A 156 -16.08 0.66 -9.58
N ASP A 157 -15.81 -0.62 -9.84
CA ASP A 157 -16.06 -1.23 -11.15
C ASP A 157 -17.50 -1.71 -11.34
N ASP A 158 -18.19 -2.02 -10.24
CA ASP A 158 -19.54 -2.59 -10.24
C ASP A 158 -20.60 -1.55 -10.63
N ALA A 159 -21.14 -1.69 -11.85
CA ALA A 159 -22.18 -0.80 -12.36
C ALA A 159 -23.49 -0.86 -11.56
N SER A 160 -23.77 -1.95 -10.84
CA SER A 160 -24.94 -2.05 -9.95
C SER A 160 -24.83 -1.13 -8.73
N ARG A 161 -23.63 -0.62 -8.44
CA ARG A 161 -23.32 0.32 -7.35
C ARG A 161 -23.08 1.74 -7.84
N ALA A 162 -23.35 2.01 -9.12
CA ALA A 162 -23.21 3.35 -9.70
C ALA A 162 -24.20 4.34 -9.07
N ASP A 163 -23.77 5.59 -8.91
CA ASP A 163 -24.64 6.68 -8.43
C ASP A 163 -25.60 7.14 -9.52
N PHE A 164 -25.14 7.08 -10.77
CA PHE A 164 -25.95 7.35 -11.95
C PHE A 164 -25.81 6.19 -12.93
N TYR A 165 -26.94 5.71 -13.45
CA TYR A 165 -26.98 4.61 -14.40
C TYR A 165 -28.03 4.86 -15.46
N ASN A 166 -27.65 4.74 -16.73
CA ASN A 166 -28.56 4.72 -17.86
C ASN A 166 -28.12 3.58 -18.80
N PRO A 167 -28.96 2.57 -19.04
CA PRO A 167 -28.59 1.40 -19.85
C PRO A 167 -28.22 1.75 -21.30
N GLN A 168 -28.65 2.91 -21.82
CA GLN A 168 -28.35 3.36 -23.18
C GLN A 168 -27.23 4.40 -23.28
N ALA A 169 -26.68 4.88 -22.16
CA ALA A 169 -25.67 5.94 -22.16
C ALA A 169 -24.44 5.64 -21.29
N GLY A 170 -24.57 4.82 -20.25
CA GLY A 170 -23.44 4.49 -19.38
C GLY A 170 -23.75 4.53 -17.88
N SER A 171 -22.67 4.57 -17.10
CA SER A 171 -22.72 4.61 -15.63
C SER A 171 -21.68 5.54 -15.03
N CYS A 172 -21.97 6.09 -13.86
CA CYS A 172 -21.04 6.94 -13.12
C CYS A 172 -21.04 6.57 -11.63
N THR A 173 -19.85 6.29 -11.10
CA THR A 173 -19.63 5.99 -9.68
C THR A 173 -18.73 7.06 -9.07
N HIS A 174 -19.26 7.81 -8.11
CA HIS A 174 -18.53 8.78 -7.31
C HIS A 174 -18.01 8.12 -6.05
N LEU A 175 -16.73 8.32 -5.77
CA LEU A 175 -16.04 7.85 -4.58
C LEU A 175 -15.61 9.06 -3.74
N ASN A 176 -16.27 9.23 -2.60
CA ASN A 176 -16.05 10.33 -1.67
C ASN A 176 -15.92 9.80 -0.23
N SER A 177 -15.75 10.69 0.73
CA SER A 177 -15.58 10.35 2.15
C SER A 177 -16.78 9.65 2.80
N LEU A 178 -17.97 9.68 2.20
CA LEU A 178 -19.12 8.94 2.74
C LEU A 178 -19.02 7.44 2.42
N LYS A 179 -18.46 7.09 1.26
CA LYS A 179 -18.26 5.69 0.84
C LYS A 179 -16.90 5.13 1.25
N PHE A 180 -15.91 6.01 1.39
CA PHE A 180 -14.52 5.66 1.62
C PHE A 180 -13.87 6.68 2.57
N PRO A 181 -14.05 6.52 3.90
CA PRO A 181 -13.79 7.58 4.87
C PRO A 181 -12.37 8.14 4.91
N ILE A 182 -11.36 7.33 4.58
CA ILE A 182 -9.96 7.78 4.46
C ILE A 182 -9.78 8.95 3.50
N LEU A 183 -10.67 9.09 2.50
CA LEU A 183 -10.66 10.23 1.59
C LEU A 183 -10.91 11.57 2.29
N LYS A 184 -11.57 11.59 3.46
CA LYS A 184 -11.73 12.80 4.27
C LYS A 184 -10.38 13.31 4.77
N PHE A 185 -9.52 12.40 5.22
CA PHE A 185 -8.18 12.72 5.71
C PHE A 185 -7.28 13.20 4.56
N LEU A 186 -7.32 12.48 3.43
CA LEU A 186 -6.54 12.82 2.25
C LEU A 186 -7.02 14.08 1.54
N GLN A 187 -8.28 14.48 1.76
CA GLN A 187 -8.98 15.50 0.98
C GLN A 187 -8.91 15.22 -0.51
N LEU A 188 -9.26 13.98 -0.87
CA LEU A 188 -9.31 13.50 -2.24
C LEU A 188 -10.72 12.98 -2.56
N GLY A 189 -10.99 12.83 -3.85
CA GLY A 189 -12.16 12.14 -4.39
C GLY A 189 -11.76 11.42 -5.67
N ALA A 190 -12.53 10.42 -6.06
CA ALA A 190 -12.36 9.75 -7.34
C ALA A 190 -13.72 9.53 -7.99
N GLN A 191 -13.73 9.44 -9.31
CA GLN A 191 -14.93 9.14 -10.07
C GLN A 191 -14.57 8.22 -11.22
N ARG A 192 -15.43 7.25 -11.48
CA ARG A 192 -15.38 6.42 -12.68
C ARG A 192 -16.64 6.64 -13.49
N GLY A 193 -16.48 7.14 -14.71
CA GLY A 193 -17.52 7.18 -15.73
C GLY A 193 -17.25 6.12 -16.78
N VAL A 194 -18.30 5.42 -17.20
CA VAL A 194 -18.30 4.53 -18.37
C VAL A 194 -19.38 5.05 -19.29
N LEU A 195 -19.06 5.28 -20.57
CA LEU A 195 -19.99 5.73 -21.60
C LEU A 195 -20.09 4.65 -22.69
N HIS A 196 -21.30 4.45 -23.23
CA HIS A 196 -21.60 3.45 -24.25
C HIS A 196 -22.11 4.10 -25.54
#